data_AF-A0A949ZH51-F1
#
_entry.id   AF-A0A949ZH51-F1
#
_cell.length_a   1.000
_cell.length_b   1.000
_cell.length_c   1.000
_cell.angle_alpha   90.00
_cell.angle_beta   90.00
_cell.angle_gamma   90.00
#
_symmetry.space_group_name_H-M   'P 1'
#
loop_
_entity.id
_entity.type
_entity.pdbx_description
1 polymer ?
#
loop_
_entity_poly.entity_id
_entity_poly.type
_entity_poly.pdbx_seq_one_letter_code
_entity_poly.pdbx_strand_id
1 'polypeptide(L)'
;MSFQTAIDEMGEAKRRALERRSLRRRRLHQLAQLERIVEDVEVRNLQRDRQVPPEMWRELQELESALPVPAPPALWRARNTARLHDALLDWEAELLDEVAPHRVAYDDRHEE
;
A
#
# COMPACT_ATOMS: atom_id res chain seq x y z
N MET A 1 -8.00 -30.16 31.21
CA MET A 1 -7.18 -29.02 30.76
C MET A 1 -6.54 -28.39 31.99
N SER A 2 -5.24 -28.11 31.96
CA SER A 2 -4.51 -27.54 33.11
C SER A 2 -4.47 -26.01 33.00
N PHE A 3 -4.43 -25.32 34.14
CA PHE A 3 -4.28 -23.86 34.21
C PHE A 3 -3.04 -23.36 33.43
N GLN A 4 -1.97 -24.15 33.38
CA GLN A 4 -0.76 -23.80 32.62
C GLN A 4 -1.02 -23.70 31.11
N THR A 5 -1.80 -24.64 30.55
CA THR A 5 -2.17 -24.65 29.13
C THR A 5 -2.97 -23.40 28.75
N ALA A 6 -3.89 -22.96 29.62
CA ALA A 6 -4.68 -21.75 29.38
C ALA A 6 -3.83 -20.46 29.39
N ILE A 7 -2.80 -20.40 30.24
CA ILE A 7 -1.87 -19.26 30.31
C ILE A 7 -1.03 -19.19 29.01
N ASP A 8 -0.54 -20.33 28.54
CA ASP A 8 0.29 -20.41 27.33
C ASP A 8 -0.54 -20.06 26.07
N GLU A 9 -1.77 -20.57 25.97
CA GLU A 9 -2.72 -20.23 24.91
C GLU A 9 -3.06 -18.73 24.89
N MET A 10 -3.25 -18.11 26.07
CA MET A 10 -3.50 -16.68 26.18
C MET A 10 -2.28 -15.85 25.76
N GLY A 11 -1.06 -16.30 26.10
CA GLY A 11 0.19 -15.70 25.66
C GLY A 11 0.40 -15.77 24.14
N GLU A 12 0.08 -16.90 23.53
CA GLU A 12 0.07 -17.06 22.07
C GLU A 12 -0.98 -16.19 21.38
N ALA A 13 -2.20 -16.15 21.90
CA ALA A 13 -3.27 -15.32 21.37
C ALA A 13 -2.87 -13.84 21.37
N LYS A 14 -2.24 -13.36 22.46
CA LYS A 14 -1.73 -11.99 22.58
C LYS A 14 -0.63 -11.69 21.56
N ARG A 15 0.33 -12.60 21.36
CA ARG A 15 1.39 -12.46 20.33
C ARG A 15 0.79 -12.36 18.93
N ARG A 16 -0.09 -13.28 18.56
CA ARG A 16 -0.78 -13.27 17.25
C ARG A 16 -1.62 -12.00 17.05
N ALA A 17 -2.21 -11.45 18.10
CA ALA A 17 -2.97 -10.20 18.02
C ALA A 17 -2.06 -8.97 17.81
N LEU A 18 -0.93 -8.91 18.50
CA LEU A 18 0.07 -7.85 18.33
C LEU A 18 0.69 -7.88 16.92
N GLU A 19 1.06 -9.05 16.44
CA GLU A 19 1.59 -9.25 15.08
C GLU A 19 0.58 -8.78 14.02
N ARG A 20 -0.69 -9.20 14.14
CA ARG A 20 -1.77 -8.73 13.25
C ARG A 20 -1.94 -7.22 13.27
N ARG A 21 -1.89 -6.59 14.45
CA ARG A 21 -2.01 -5.13 14.58
C ARG A 21 -0.82 -4.40 13.96
N SER A 22 0.40 -4.92 14.14
CA SER A 22 1.62 -4.34 13.56
C SER A 22 1.61 -4.48 12.03
N LEU A 23 1.22 -5.64 11.51
CA LEU A 23 1.05 -5.86 10.08
C LEU A 23 0.01 -4.91 9.47
N ARG A 24 -1.16 -4.76 10.12
CA ARG A 24 -2.20 -3.82 9.67
C ARG A 24 -1.69 -2.38 9.62
N ARG A 25 -0.95 -1.94 10.65
CA ARG A 25 -0.36 -0.59 10.68
C ARG A 25 0.66 -0.39 9.56
N ARG A 26 1.50 -1.38 9.31
CA ARG A 26 2.47 -1.35 8.22
C ARG A 26 1.77 -1.22 6.86
N ARG A 27 0.74 -2.03 6.61
CA ARG A 27 -0.07 -1.99 5.39
C ARG A 27 -0.73 -0.62 5.16
N LEU A 28 -1.33 -0.04 6.20
CA LEU A 28 -1.92 1.31 6.11
C LEU A 28 -0.89 2.40 5.83
N HIS A 29 0.29 2.30 6.45
CA HIS A 29 1.37 3.26 6.19
C HIS A 29 1.88 3.15 4.75
N GLN A 30 2.07 1.93 4.26
CA GLN A 30 2.48 1.62 2.89
C GLN A 30 1.50 2.17 1.85
N LEU A 31 0.19 1.97 2.07
CA LEU A 31 -0.85 2.51 1.20
C LEU A 31 -0.82 4.05 1.18
N ALA A 32 -0.76 4.69 2.36
CA ALA A 32 -0.72 6.15 2.45
C ALA A 32 0.54 6.75 1.78
N GLN A 33 1.67 6.04 1.78
CA GLN A 33 2.86 6.46 1.05
C GLN A 33 2.66 6.39 -0.47
N LEU A 34 2.02 5.33 -0.97
CA LEU A 34 1.71 5.20 -2.39
C LEU A 34 0.71 6.26 -2.85
N GLU A 35 -0.40 6.44 -2.12
CA GLU A 35 -1.45 7.45 -2.38
C GLU A 35 -0.85 8.85 -2.50
N ARG A 36 0.06 9.22 -1.59
CA ARG A 36 0.76 10.51 -1.64
C ARG A 36 1.55 10.69 -2.95
N ILE A 37 2.25 9.65 -3.40
CA ILE A 37 3.03 9.71 -4.65
C ILE A 37 2.08 9.80 -5.86
N VAL A 38 0.95 9.08 -5.85
CA VAL A 38 -0.09 9.21 -6.89
C VAL A 38 -0.58 10.66 -6.97
N GLU A 39 -0.93 11.26 -5.84
CA GLU A 39 -1.39 12.66 -5.76
C GLU A 39 -0.33 13.64 -6.29
N ASP A 40 0.94 13.47 -5.90
CA ASP A 40 2.04 14.32 -6.38
C ASP A 40 2.24 14.19 -7.92
N VAL A 41 2.09 12.99 -8.48
CA VAL A 41 2.17 12.76 -9.93
C VAL A 41 0.93 13.32 -10.65
N GLU A 42 -0.25 13.19 -10.06
CA GLU A 42 -1.51 13.72 -10.58
C GLU A 42 -1.44 15.25 -10.68
N VAL A 43 -1.01 15.94 -9.61
CA VAL A 43 -0.85 17.40 -9.59
C VAL A 43 0.11 17.85 -10.70
N ARG A 44 1.22 17.15 -10.91
CA ARG A 44 2.19 17.46 -11.98
C ARG A 44 1.59 17.24 -13.37
N ASN A 45 0.87 16.14 -13.55
CA ASN A 45 0.16 15.84 -14.79
C ASN A 45 -0.87 16.94 -15.12
N LEU A 46 -1.64 17.40 -14.13
CA LEU A 46 -2.60 18.50 -14.27
C LEU A 46 -1.91 19.83 -14.61
N GLN A 47 -0.73 20.10 -14.04
CA GLN A 47 0.10 21.26 -14.36
C GLN A 47 0.79 21.16 -15.74
N ARG A 48 0.59 20.06 -16.48
CA ARG A 48 1.26 19.74 -17.75
C ARG A 48 2.79 19.65 -17.62
N ASP A 49 3.29 19.44 -16.41
CA ASP A 49 4.68 19.04 -16.22
C ASP A 49 4.81 17.59 -16.70
N ARG A 50 5.53 17.40 -17.79
CA ARG A 50 5.67 16.10 -18.45
C ARG A 50 6.81 15.27 -17.87
N GLN A 51 7.66 15.87 -17.04
CA GLN A 51 8.84 15.20 -16.49
C GLN A 51 8.61 14.81 -15.05
N VAL A 52 9.05 13.60 -14.71
CA VAL A 52 9.03 13.08 -13.35
C VAL A 52 10.41 13.35 -12.75
N PRO A 53 10.51 14.05 -11.61
CA PRO A 53 11.79 14.41 -11.02
C PRO A 53 12.55 13.15 -10.56
N PRO A 54 13.91 13.15 -10.61
CA PRO A 54 14.74 12.02 -10.16
C PRO A 54 14.46 11.55 -8.73
N GLU A 55 14.10 12.48 -7.84
CA GLU A 55 13.79 12.21 -6.44
C GLU A 55 12.57 11.31 -6.31
N MET A 56 11.55 11.52 -7.14
CA MET A 56 10.33 10.71 -7.14
C MET A 56 10.58 9.28 -7.62
N TRP A 57 11.49 9.10 -8.58
CA TRP A 57 11.93 7.76 -8.98
C TRP A 57 12.65 7.02 -7.86
N ARG A 58 13.42 7.74 -7.03
CA ARG A 58 14.07 7.17 -5.85
C ARG A 58 13.06 6.76 -4.79
N GLU A 59 12.07 7.61 -4.52
CA GLU A 59 10.97 7.29 -3.60
C GLU A 59 10.19 6.06 -4.06
N LEU A 60 9.91 5.94 -5.37
CA LEU A 60 9.25 4.76 -5.93
C LEU A 60 10.08 3.47 -5.78
N GLN A 61 11.40 3.53 -5.93
CA GLN A 61 12.28 2.38 -5.70
C GLN A 61 12.32 1.96 -4.23
N GLU A 62 12.41 2.92 -3.33
CA GLU A 62 12.34 2.66 -1.88
C GLU A 62 10.99 2.03 -1.52
N LEU A 63 9.90 2.55 -2.08
CA LEU A 63 8.55 2.03 -1.87
C LEU A 63 8.41 0.60 -2.42
N GLU A 64 8.91 0.31 -3.62
CA GLU A 64 8.87 -1.05 -4.19
C GLU A 64 9.50 -2.09 -3.26
N SER A 65 10.66 -1.75 -2.67
CA SER A 65 11.33 -2.64 -1.72
C SER A 65 10.56 -2.86 -0.42
N ALA A 66 9.68 -1.91 -0.07
CA ALA A 66 8.90 -1.95 1.15
C ALA A 66 7.55 -2.66 0.97
N LEU A 67 6.98 -2.64 -0.23
CA LEU A 67 5.65 -3.16 -0.54
C LEU A 67 5.64 -4.69 -0.72
N PRO A 68 4.52 -5.35 -0.38
CA PRO A 68 4.37 -6.80 -0.59
C PRO A 68 4.12 -7.18 -2.05
N VAL A 69 3.75 -6.21 -2.90
CA VAL A 69 3.45 -6.39 -4.32
C VAL A 69 4.50 -5.66 -5.16
N PRO A 70 5.14 -6.33 -6.15
CA PRO A 70 6.13 -5.68 -7.00
C PRO A 70 5.51 -4.59 -7.88
N ALA A 71 6.29 -3.58 -8.27
CA ALA A 71 5.81 -2.55 -9.17
C ALA A 71 5.55 -3.12 -10.57
N PRO A 72 4.47 -2.69 -11.25
CA PRO A 72 4.20 -3.14 -12.61
C PRO A 72 5.31 -2.64 -13.55
N PRO A 73 5.78 -3.45 -14.52
CA PRO A 73 6.83 -3.04 -15.46
C PRO A 73 6.50 -1.79 -16.30
N ALA A 74 5.22 -1.40 -16.38
CA ALA A 74 4.77 -0.18 -17.02
C ALA A 74 5.23 1.08 -16.26
N LEU A 75 5.32 1.02 -14.93
CA LEU A 75 5.77 2.11 -14.06
C LEU A 75 7.18 2.55 -14.45
N TRP A 76 8.12 1.61 -14.52
CA TRP A 76 9.52 1.87 -14.89
C TRP A 76 9.74 2.24 -16.37
N ARG A 77 8.72 2.02 -17.21
CA ARG A 77 8.74 2.38 -18.64
C ARG A 77 7.97 3.67 -18.93
N ALA A 78 7.36 4.29 -17.92
CA ALA A 78 6.61 5.52 -18.09
C ALA A 78 7.55 6.65 -18.56
N ARG A 79 7.19 7.28 -19.68
CA ARG A 79 7.97 8.36 -20.30
C ARG A 79 7.42 9.75 -20.01
N ASN A 80 6.32 9.83 -19.29
CA ASN A 80 5.66 11.06 -18.89
C ASN A 80 4.81 10.80 -17.64
N THR A 81 4.40 11.89 -17.00
CA THR A 81 3.57 11.90 -15.79
C THR A 81 2.23 11.20 -15.98
N ALA A 82 1.56 11.34 -17.13
CA ALA A 82 0.30 10.63 -17.41
C ALA A 82 0.46 9.10 -17.38
N ARG A 83 1.47 8.56 -18.08
CA ARG A 83 1.74 7.12 -18.08
C ARG A 83 2.23 6.60 -16.73
N LEU A 84 2.93 7.45 -15.98
CA LEU A 84 3.36 7.11 -14.63
C LEU A 84 2.14 7.02 -13.71
N HIS A 85 1.24 8.00 -13.80
CA HIS A 85 -0.01 8.04 -13.06
C HIS A 85 -0.85 6.78 -13.30
N ASP A 86 -1.08 6.41 -14.57
CA ASP A 86 -1.85 5.22 -14.91
C ASP A 86 -1.22 3.95 -14.30
N ALA A 87 0.11 3.80 -14.40
CA ALA A 87 0.81 2.65 -13.83
C ALA A 87 0.83 2.64 -12.30
N LEU A 88 0.75 3.81 -11.65
CA LEU A 88 0.64 3.92 -10.20
C LEU A 88 -0.75 3.49 -9.71
N LEU A 89 -1.81 3.87 -10.44
CA LEU A 89 -3.17 3.41 -10.14
C LEU A 89 -3.30 1.89 -10.26
N ASP A 90 -2.69 1.30 -11.28
CA ASP A 90 -2.64 -0.17 -11.43
C ASP A 90 -1.93 -0.82 -10.23
N TRP A 91 -0.80 -0.26 -9.80
CA TRP A 91 -0.04 -0.78 -8.65
C TRP A 91 -0.80 -0.63 -7.33
N GLU A 92 -1.51 0.49 -7.16
CA GLU A 92 -2.36 0.74 -6.01
C GLU A 92 -3.50 -0.28 -5.93
N ALA A 93 -4.15 -0.57 -7.06
CA ALA A 93 -5.20 -1.58 -7.14
C ALA A 93 -4.69 -2.97 -6.71
N GLU A 94 -3.54 -3.41 -7.24
CA GLU A 94 -2.93 -4.69 -6.84
C GLU A 94 -2.54 -4.70 -5.35
N LEU A 95 -1.99 -3.60 -4.83
CA LEU A 95 -1.66 -3.48 -3.42
C LEU A 95 -2.92 -3.59 -2.56
N LEU A 96 -4.02 -2.93 -2.96
CA LEU A 96 -5.29 -2.95 -2.26
C LEU A 96 -5.91 -4.35 -2.23
N ASP A 97 -5.80 -5.12 -3.32
CA ASP A 97 -6.24 -6.52 -3.36
C ASP A 97 -5.45 -7.40 -2.36
N GLU A 98 -4.14 -7.19 -2.23
CA GLU A 98 -3.28 -7.94 -1.30
C GLU A 98 -3.50 -7.53 0.18
N VAL A 99 -3.62 -6.22 0.45
CA VAL A 99 -3.74 -5.73 1.84
C VAL A 99 -5.16 -5.81 2.37
N ALA A 100 -6.16 -5.76 1.49
CA ALA A 100 -7.59 -5.78 1.79
C ALA A 100 -8.36 -6.75 0.85
N PRO A 101 -8.11 -8.07 0.91
CA PRO A 101 -8.76 -9.05 0.03
C PRO A 101 -10.29 -9.14 0.20
N HIS A 102 -10.84 -8.52 1.25
CA HIS A 102 -12.28 -8.39 1.50
C HIS A 102 -12.83 -6.99 1.20
N ARG A 103 -12.18 -6.19 0.35
CA ARG A 103 -12.63 -4.83 0.03
C ARG A 103 -14.07 -4.77 -0.51
N VAL A 104 -14.55 -5.85 -1.12
CA VAL A 104 -15.97 -6.03 -1.53
C VAL A 104 -16.95 -5.98 -0.34
N ALA A 105 -16.50 -6.22 0.89
CA ALA A 105 -17.36 -6.21 2.09
C ALA A 105 -17.25 -4.93 2.94
N TYR A 106 -16.38 -3.98 2.57
CA TYR A 106 -16.12 -2.77 3.36
C TYR A 106 -16.78 -1.50 2.79
N ASP A 107 -17.40 -1.58 1.61
CA ASP A 107 -18.11 -0.46 0.98
C ASP A 107 -19.43 -0.09 1.70
N ASP A 108 -19.91 -0.93 2.63
CA ASP A 108 -21.20 -0.73 3.33
C ASP A 108 -21.11 0.03 4.66
N ARG A 109 -19.95 0.57 5.06
CA ARG A 109 -19.79 1.22 6.39
C ARG A 109 -19.26 2.65 6.39
N HIS A 110 -19.44 3.37 5.29
CA HIS A 110 -19.35 4.83 5.25
C HIS A 110 -20.52 5.45 4.47
N GLU A 111 -21.74 5.14 4.90
CA GLU A 111 -22.86 6.07 4.78
C GLU A 111 -23.22 6.55 6.21
N GLU A 112 -23.03 7.86 6.41
CA GLU A 112 -23.48 8.76 7.50
C GLU A 112 -22.83 8.67 8.91
#